data_AF-A0A7V8X948-F1
#
_entry.id   AF-A0A7V8X948-F1
#
_cell.length_a   1.000
_cell.length_b   1.000
_cell.length_c   1.000
_cell.angle_alpha   90.00
_cell.angle_beta   90.00
_cell.angle_gamma   90.00
#
_symmetry.space_group_name_H-M   'P 1'
#
loop_
_entity.id
_entity.type
_entity.pdbx_description
1 polymer ?
#
loop_
_entity_poly.entity_id
_entity_poly.type
_entity_poly.pdbx_seq_one_letter_code
_entity_poly.pdbx_strand_id
1 'polypeptide(L)'
;DADADADANVNVGDTTPVEAVGPALDTVTLDTVTLIDPGQAPAVADTSGWNYRRSASVDIDGDGEVERVVIAVRVEMVRGRPAWDDGHQWQVYVEEPDSTRTVVYARRLQLGTLTLRIEAGSGSGPRHIILVEHLPDLLAAYEVTYRGPSEFDTHARYQRTLDPTGELASPTLP
;
A
#
# COMPACT_ATOMS: atom_id res chain seq x y z
N ASP A 1 -40.84 61.52 41.29
CA ASP A 1 -40.21 60.27 41.71
C ASP A 1 -40.16 59.30 40.56
N ALA A 2 -38.94 58.97 40.18
CA ALA A 2 -38.59 58.02 39.16
C ALA A 2 -38.45 56.64 39.81
N ASP A 3 -38.90 55.60 39.13
CA ASP A 3 -38.29 54.28 39.27
C ASP A 3 -38.25 53.62 37.89
N ALA A 4 -37.04 53.25 37.51
CA ALA A 4 -36.66 52.67 36.24
C ALA A 4 -36.38 51.18 36.48
N ASP A 5 -37.19 50.31 35.88
CA ASP A 5 -36.92 48.88 35.86
C ASP A 5 -35.84 48.59 34.80
N ALA A 6 -34.67 48.20 35.28
CA ALA A 6 -33.51 47.84 34.48
C ALA A 6 -33.54 46.36 34.08
N ASP A 7 -33.15 46.13 32.82
CA ASP A 7 -33.09 44.86 32.13
C ASP A 7 -32.16 43.82 32.79
N ALA A 8 -32.69 42.63 33.07
CA ALA A 8 -31.89 41.45 33.39
C ALA A 8 -31.48 40.73 32.10
N ASN A 9 -30.31 41.11 31.56
CA ASN A 9 -29.70 40.43 30.42
C ASN A 9 -29.00 39.15 30.90
N VAL A 10 -29.58 37.98 30.59
CA VAL A 10 -29.00 36.67 30.89
C VAL A 10 -27.84 36.42 29.93
N ASN A 11 -26.64 36.33 30.49
CA ASN A 11 -25.40 35.98 29.79
C ASN A 11 -25.48 34.51 29.34
N VAL A 12 -25.75 34.30 28.04
CA VAL A 12 -25.70 32.97 27.41
C VAL A 12 -24.23 32.56 27.36
N GLY A 13 -23.96 31.41 27.97
CA GLY A 13 -22.62 30.87 28.16
C GLY A 13 -21.79 30.84 26.87
N ASP A 14 -20.56 31.28 27.04
CA ASP A 14 -19.41 31.15 26.16
C ASP A 14 -19.24 29.69 25.70
N THR A 15 -19.76 29.36 24.52
CA THR A 15 -19.44 28.10 23.82
C THR A 15 -18.10 28.27 23.11
N THR A 16 -17.02 28.13 23.87
CA THR A 16 -15.70 27.91 23.28
C THR A 16 -15.75 26.63 22.45
N PRO A 17 -15.38 26.66 21.16
CA PRO A 17 -15.22 25.44 20.38
C PRO A 17 -14.11 24.61 21.03
N VAL A 18 -14.42 23.37 21.39
CA VAL A 18 -13.40 22.41 21.83
C VAL A 18 -12.56 22.09 20.58
N GLU A 19 -11.42 22.76 20.46
CA GLU A 19 -10.43 22.49 19.43
C GLU A 19 -10.02 21.02 19.58
N ALA A 20 -10.38 20.20 18.59
CA ALA A 20 -9.95 18.82 18.52
C ALA A 20 -8.44 18.81 18.30
N VAL A 21 -7.66 18.84 19.38
CA VAL A 21 -6.22 18.56 19.35
C VAL A 21 -6.04 17.06 19.17
N GLY A 22 -6.36 16.58 17.96
CA GLY A 22 -5.75 15.35 17.48
C GLY A 22 -4.24 15.60 17.32
N PRO A 23 -3.37 14.62 17.58
CA PRO A 23 -1.96 14.81 17.31
C PRO A 23 -1.82 15.22 15.84
N ALA A 24 -1.16 16.35 15.59
CA ALA A 24 -0.70 16.68 14.26
C ALA A 24 0.06 15.45 13.75
N LEU A 25 -0.40 14.85 12.65
CA LEU A 25 0.39 13.84 11.97
C LEU A 25 1.70 14.53 11.63
N ASP A 26 2.78 14.12 12.31
CA ASP A 26 4.13 14.58 11.99
C ASP A 26 4.30 14.52 10.48
N THR A 27 4.84 15.58 9.90
CA THR A 27 5.23 15.62 8.49
C THR A 27 6.23 14.50 8.27
N VAL A 28 5.74 13.31 7.87
CA VAL A 28 6.56 12.14 7.61
C VAL A 28 7.44 12.50 6.42
N THR A 29 8.74 12.71 6.65
CA THR A 29 9.72 12.74 5.57
C THR A 29 9.65 11.39 4.86
N LEU A 30 9.30 11.41 3.59
CA LEU A 30 9.08 10.21 2.79
C LEU A 30 10.39 9.79 2.17
N ASP A 31 11.09 8.86 2.82
CA ASP A 31 12.31 8.29 2.25
C ASP A 31 11.96 7.55 0.97
N THR A 32 12.46 8.04 -0.16
CA THR A 32 12.42 7.33 -1.44
C THR A 32 13.27 6.07 -1.33
N VAL A 33 12.72 4.93 -1.74
CA VAL A 33 13.38 3.62 -1.62
C VAL A 33 13.36 2.84 -2.93
N THR A 34 14.41 2.06 -3.18
CA THR A 34 14.44 1.12 -4.31
C THR A 34 13.98 -0.26 -3.85
N LEU A 35 12.87 -0.74 -4.41
CA LEU A 35 12.30 -2.06 -4.09
C LEU A 35 12.55 -3.12 -5.17
N ILE A 36 13.48 -2.86 -6.09
CA ILE A 36 13.81 -3.75 -7.21
C ILE A 36 15.20 -4.33 -6.99
N ASP A 37 15.26 -5.65 -6.79
CA ASP A 37 16.48 -6.44 -6.88
C ASP A 37 16.82 -6.69 -8.37
N PRO A 38 17.88 -6.06 -8.92
CA PRO A 38 18.25 -6.22 -10.32
C PRO A 38 18.72 -7.65 -10.66
N GLY A 39 19.05 -8.48 -9.67
CA GLY A 39 19.41 -9.88 -9.86
C GLY A 39 18.20 -10.79 -10.10
N GLN A 40 16.98 -10.30 -9.88
CA GLN A 40 15.77 -11.08 -10.05
C GLN A 40 15.27 -11.04 -11.50
N ALA A 41 15.12 -12.23 -12.11
CA ALA A 41 14.52 -12.32 -13.45
C ALA A 41 13.11 -11.71 -13.47
N PRO A 42 12.73 -10.95 -14.52
CA PRO A 42 11.43 -10.32 -14.59
C PRO A 42 10.30 -11.36 -14.64
N ALA A 43 9.22 -11.05 -13.94
CA ALA A 43 7.97 -11.75 -13.99
C ALA A 43 7.28 -11.39 -15.28
N VAL A 44 7.06 -12.40 -16.09
CA VAL A 44 6.24 -12.30 -17.29
C VAL A 44 5.03 -13.17 -17.04
N ALA A 45 3.84 -12.55 -17.11
CA ALA A 45 2.60 -13.31 -17.11
C ALA A 45 2.70 -14.42 -18.17
N ASP A 46 2.27 -15.62 -17.81
CA ASP A 46 2.24 -16.79 -18.69
C ASP A 46 3.62 -17.39 -19.06
N THR A 47 4.71 -16.91 -18.46
CA THR A 47 6.01 -17.59 -18.51
C THR A 47 6.16 -18.61 -17.39
N SER A 48 6.83 -19.74 -17.69
CA SER A 48 7.09 -20.81 -16.73
C SER A 48 7.77 -20.30 -15.45
N GLY A 49 7.19 -20.61 -14.29
CA GLY A 49 7.76 -20.32 -12.97
C GLY A 49 6.92 -19.36 -12.13
N TRP A 50 6.21 -18.41 -12.72
CA TRP A 50 5.38 -17.43 -12.01
C TRP A 50 3.95 -17.93 -11.81
N ASN A 51 3.80 -19.01 -11.06
CA ASN A 51 2.58 -19.82 -11.07
C ASN A 51 1.43 -19.24 -10.21
N TYR A 52 1.70 -18.30 -9.31
CA TYR A 52 0.67 -17.57 -8.58
C TYR A 52 0.59 -16.12 -9.06
N ARG A 53 -0.63 -15.67 -9.37
CA ARG A 53 -0.89 -14.32 -9.84
C ARG A 53 -2.25 -13.79 -9.38
N ARG A 54 -2.29 -12.48 -9.16
CA ARG A 54 -3.53 -11.69 -9.03
C ARG A 54 -3.32 -10.37 -9.77
N SER A 55 -4.41 -9.80 -10.28
CA SER A 55 -4.35 -8.51 -10.96
C SER A 55 -5.61 -7.69 -10.71
N ALA A 56 -5.47 -6.38 -10.84
CA ALA A 56 -6.56 -5.41 -10.87
C ALA A 56 -6.33 -4.45 -12.04
N SER A 57 -7.41 -3.94 -12.62
CA SER A 57 -7.36 -2.99 -13.73
C SER A 57 -8.03 -1.69 -13.29
N VAL A 58 -7.32 -0.58 -13.46
CA VAL A 58 -7.74 0.75 -13.03
C VAL A 58 -6.84 1.79 -13.71
N ASP A 59 -7.39 2.99 -13.94
CA ASP A 59 -6.62 4.20 -14.27
C ASP A 59 -5.82 4.63 -13.02
N ILE A 60 -4.52 4.34 -13.03
CA ILE A 60 -3.59 4.56 -11.91
C ILE A 60 -2.96 5.94 -12.01
N ASP A 61 -2.54 6.38 -13.19
CA ASP A 61 -1.85 7.67 -13.35
C ASP A 61 -2.82 8.85 -13.64
N GLY A 62 -4.10 8.56 -13.91
CA GLY A 62 -5.13 9.55 -14.11
C GLY A 62 -5.20 10.09 -15.54
N ASP A 63 -4.60 9.42 -16.53
CA ASP A 63 -4.60 9.85 -17.92
C ASP A 63 -5.87 9.46 -18.70
N GLY A 64 -6.71 8.61 -18.09
CA GLY A 64 -7.98 8.14 -18.62
C GLY A 64 -7.92 6.80 -19.35
N GLU A 65 -6.73 6.24 -19.58
CA GLU A 65 -6.54 4.84 -19.97
C GLU A 65 -6.58 3.93 -18.73
N VAL A 66 -6.63 2.62 -18.95
CA VAL A 66 -6.74 1.64 -17.86
C VAL A 66 -5.51 0.74 -17.88
N GLU A 67 -4.69 0.87 -16.85
CA GLU A 67 -3.55 0.01 -16.63
C GLU A 67 -3.96 -1.24 -15.86
N ARG A 68 -3.08 -2.23 -15.89
CA ARG A 68 -3.23 -3.47 -15.14
C ARG A 68 -2.08 -3.64 -14.15
N VAL A 69 -2.40 -3.61 -12.86
CA VAL A 69 -1.45 -3.96 -11.79
C VAL A 69 -1.46 -5.47 -11.60
N VAL A 70 -0.29 -6.09 -11.62
CA VAL A 70 -0.13 -7.52 -11.41
C VAL A 70 0.82 -7.78 -10.26
N ILE A 71 0.38 -8.59 -9.29
CA ILE A 71 1.26 -9.25 -8.32
C ILE A 71 1.50 -10.69 -8.78
N ALA A 72 2.76 -11.06 -8.93
CA ALA A 72 3.21 -12.36 -9.38
C ALA A 72 4.19 -12.97 -8.38
N VAL A 73 4.05 -14.27 -8.14
CA VAL A 73 4.92 -15.01 -7.22
C VAL A 73 5.42 -16.28 -7.88
N ARG A 74 6.72 -16.50 -7.77
CA ARG A 74 7.36 -17.75 -8.17
C ARG A 74 7.20 -18.76 -7.05
N VAL A 75 6.16 -19.57 -7.15
CA VAL A 75 5.78 -20.58 -6.15
C VAL A 75 5.38 -21.89 -6.84
N GLU A 76 5.61 -23.02 -6.20
CA GLU A 76 5.09 -24.29 -6.68
C GLU A 76 3.57 -24.38 -6.46
N MET A 77 2.85 -25.01 -7.40
CA MET A 77 1.42 -25.23 -7.27
C MET A 77 1.16 -26.71 -6.98
N VAL A 78 0.69 -27.02 -5.77
CA VAL A 78 0.32 -28.38 -5.37
C VAL A 78 -1.20 -28.48 -5.33
N ARG A 79 -1.77 -29.32 -6.20
CA ARG A 79 -3.24 -29.51 -6.31
C ARG A 79 -4.00 -28.18 -6.52
N GLY A 80 -3.44 -27.28 -7.33
CA GLY A 80 -4.05 -25.98 -7.64
C GLY A 80 -3.93 -24.92 -6.54
N ARG A 81 -3.15 -25.18 -5.49
CA ARG A 81 -2.88 -24.23 -4.40
C ARG A 81 -1.39 -23.90 -4.35
N PRO A 82 -1.02 -22.65 -4.04
CA PRO A 82 0.39 -22.32 -3.83
C PRO A 82 0.93 -23.09 -2.63
N ALA A 83 2.03 -23.79 -2.82
CA ALA A 83 2.82 -24.39 -1.76
C ALA A 83 3.77 -23.31 -1.22
N TRP A 84 3.38 -22.70 -0.12
CA TRP A 84 4.18 -21.67 0.51
C TRP A 84 5.37 -22.30 1.24
N ASP A 85 6.52 -22.31 0.58
CA ASP A 85 7.83 -22.68 1.14
C ASP A 85 8.62 -21.48 1.70
N ASP A 86 9.82 -21.75 2.17
CA ASP A 86 10.77 -20.80 2.76
C ASP A 86 11.42 -19.92 1.67
N GLY A 87 10.75 -18.83 1.32
CA GLY A 87 11.34 -17.75 0.52
C GLY A 87 10.97 -17.76 -0.96
N HIS A 88 9.95 -16.97 -1.31
CA HIS A 88 9.48 -16.82 -2.70
C HIS A 88 9.98 -15.53 -3.33
N GLN A 89 10.13 -15.56 -4.66
CA GLN A 89 10.35 -14.35 -5.45
C GLN A 89 9.00 -13.70 -5.72
N TRP A 90 8.83 -12.47 -5.26
CA TRP A 90 7.64 -11.65 -5.45
C TRP A 90 7.97 -10.54 -6.44
N GLN A 91 7.03 -10.24 -7.33
CA GLN A 91 7.09 -9.06 -8.18
C GLN A 91 5.75 -8.37 -8.29
N VAL A 92 5.82 -7.05 -8.43
CA VAL A 92 4.70 -6.22 -8.84
C VAL A 92 5.13 -5.41 -10.04
N TYR A 93 4.27 -5.40 -11.05
CA TYR A 93 4.42 -4.54 -12.21
C TYR A 93 3.09 -3.94 -12.61
N VAL A 94 3.17 -2.79 -13.28
CA VAL A 94 2.07 -2.15 -14.00
C VAL A 94 2.24 -2.49 -15.48
N GLU A 95 1.16 -2.90 -16.13
CA GLU A 95 1.08 -3.23 -17.55
C GLU A 95 0.14 -2.23 -18.23
N GLU A 96 0.67 -1.52 -19.22
CA GLU A 96 -0.03 -0.57 -20.08
C GLU A 96 -0.96 -1.27 -21.07
N PRO A 97 -1.92 -0.55 -21.70
CA PRO A 97 -2.77 -1.10 -22.77
C PRO A 97 -1.98 -1.70 -23.94
N ASP A 98 -0.78 -1.17 -24.22
CA ASP A 98 0.12 -1.66 -25.27
C ASP A 98 1.01 -2.84 -24.81
N SER A 99 0.76 -3.37 -23.61
CA SER A 99 1.54 -4.42 -22.95
C SER A 99 2.95 -4.02 -22.50
N THR A 100 3.31 -2.74 -22.54
CA THR A 100 4.51 -2.22 -21.90
C THR A 100 4.42 -2.45 -20.40
N ARG A 101 5.51 -2.90 -19.77
CA ARG A 101 5.55 -3.22 -18.34
C ARG A 101 6.55 -2.37 -17.59
N THR A 102 6.09 -1.85 -16.46
CA THR A 102 6.92 -1.16 -15.49
C THR A 102 6.97 -1.97 -14.20
N VAL A 103 8.12 -2.56 -13.88
CA VAL A 103 8.32 -3.26 -12.60
C VAL A 103 8.48 -2.21 -11.52
N VAL A 104 7.65 -2.28 -10.48
CA VAL A 104 7.68 -1.35 -9.32
C VAL A 104 8.17 -2.05 -8.05
N TYR A 105 8.22 -3.38 -8.06
CA TYR A 105 8.68 -4.20 -6.95
C TYR A 105 9.27 -5.51 -7.45
N ALA A 106 10.44 -5.90 -6.95
CA ALA A 106 11.01 -7.22 -7.17
C ALA A 106 11.93 -7.63 -6.03
N ARG A 107 11.48 -8.55 -5.17
CA ARG A 107 12.30 -9.05 -4.05
C ARG A 107 12.01 -10.51 -3.74
N ARG A 108 12.99 -11.18 -3.14
CA ARG A 108 12.80 -12.45 -2.46
C ARG A 108 12.43 -12.17 -1.00
N LEU A 109 11.29 -12.70 -0.54
CA LEU A 109 10.83 -12.56 0.84
C LEU A 109 10.96 -13.89 1.57
N GLN A 110 11.99 -14.02 2.41
CA GLN A 110 12.23 -15.20 3.24
C GLN A 110 11.16 -15.31 4.33
N LEU A 111 10.39 -16.40 4.32
CA LEU A 111 9.27 -16.63 5.24
C LEU A 111 8.26 -15.47 5.29
N GLY A 112 8.17 -14.72 4.19
CA GLY A 112 7.44 -13.46 4.14
C GLY A 112 6.29 -13.46 3.15
N THR A 113 5.44 -12.45 3.29
CA THR A 113 4.32 -12.19 2.37
C THR A 113 4.33 -10.75 1.89
N LEU A 114 3.76 -10.54 0.71
CA LEU A 114 3.47 -9.22 0.17
C LEU A 114 1.97 -9.09 -0.06
N THR A 115 1.38 -8.05 0.50
CA THR A 115 0.01 -7.63 0.17
C THR A 115 0.06 -6.40 -0.71
N LEU A 116 -0.71 -6.42 -1.79
CA LEU A 116 -0.93 -5.27 -2.67
C LEU A 116 -2.35 -4.72 -2.48
N ARG A 117 -2.46 -3.40 -2.35
CA ARG A 117 -3.72 -2.66 -2.39
C ARG A 117 -3.57 -1.50 -3.37
N ILE A 118 -4.69 -1.05 -3.92
CA ILE A 118 -4.75 0.17 -4.72
C ILE A 118 -5.70 1.11 -3.98
N GLU A 119 -5.31 2.37 -3.86
CA GLU A 119 -6.15 3.40 -3.28
C GLU A 119 -7.52 3.47 -3.97
N ALA A 120 -8.57 3.66 -3.18
CA ALA A 120 -9.90 3.90 -3.72
C ALA A 120 -9.93 5.29 -4.37
N GLY A 121 -10.21 5.34 -5.67
CA GLY A 121 -10.33 6.62 -6.36
C GLY A 121 -11.59 7.37 -5.92
N SER A 122 -11.43 8.59 -5.41
CA SER A 122 -12.52 9.55 -5.17
C SER A 122 -12.77 10.49 -6.36
N GLY A 123 -12.06 10.32 -7.48
CA GLY A 123 -12.13 11.16 -8.68
C GLY A 123 -11.24 10.64 -9.82
N SER A 124 -11.02 11.47 -10.84
CA SER A 124 -10.14 11.21 -12.00
C SER A 124 -8.67 11.58 -11.73
N GLY A 125 -8.21 11.39 -10.50
CA GLY A 125 -6.84 11.70 -10.10
C GLY A 125 -5.98 10.44 -10.06
N PRO A 126 -4.65 10.60 -10.05
CA PRO A 126 -3.73 9.48 -9.87
C PRO A 126 -4.02 8.76 -8.56
N ARG A 127 -3.77 7.46 -8.55
CA ARG A 127 -3.99 6.55 -7.42
C ARG A 127 -2.67 5.95 -6.98
N HIS A 128 -2.56 5.71 -5.68
CA HIS A 128 -1.39 5.06 -5.14
C HIS A 128 -1.52 3.54 -5.08
N ILE A 129 -0.43 2.83 -5.38
CA ILE A 129 -0.30 1.39 -5.08
C ILE A 129 0.35 1.27 -3.70
N ILE A 130 -0.31 0.56 -2.79
CA ILE A 130 0.20 0.29 -1.45
C ILE A 130 0.72 -1.13 -1.39
N LEU A 131 1.98 -1.28 -0.99
CA LEU A 131 2.65 -2.56 -0.79
C LEU A 131 2.93 -2.75 0.69
N VAL A 132 2.50 -3.88 1.25
CA VAL A 132 2.79 -4.23 2.64
C VAL A 132 3.62 -5.51 2.65
N GLU A 133 4.87 -5.38 3.07
CA GLU A 133 5.77 -6.50 3.34
C GLU A 133 5.59 -6.94 4.80
N HIS A 134 5.38 -8.23 5.00
CA HIS A 134 5.38 -8.85 6.31
C HIS A 134 6.40 -9.99 6.32
N LEU A 135 7.50 -9.77 7.02
CA LEU A 135 8.56 -10.73 7.31
C LEU A 135 8.53 -11.08 8.81
N PRO A 136 9.15 -12.20 9.24
CA PRO A 136 9.20 -12.56 10.66
C PRO A 136 9.76 -11.46 11.58
N ASP A 137 10.69 -10.66 11.08
CA ASP A 137 11.41 -9.62 11.83
C ASP A 137 11.17 -8.20 11.29
N LEU A 138 10.27 -8.01 10.32
CA LEU A 138 9.99 -6.71 9.70
C LEU A 138 8.55 -6.59 9.23
N LEU A 139 7.90 -5.49 9.63
CA LEU A 139 6.69 -4.98 8.97
C LEU A 139 7.04 -3.68 8.25
N ALA A 140 6.78 -3.63 6.95
CA ALA A 140 6.99 -2.43 6.14
C ALA A 140 5.79 -2.14 5.23
N ALA A 141 5.46 -0.85 5.09
CA ALA A 141 4.48 -0.37 4.14
C ALA A 141 5.11 0.66 3.22
N TYR A 142 4.88 0.50 1.93
CA TYR A 142 5.39 1.34 0.86
C TYR A 142 4.23 1.88 0.05
N GLU A 143 4.41 3.10 -0.44
CA GLU A 143 3.51 3.73 -1.39
C GLU A 143 4.26 3.94 -2.69
N VAL A 144 3.68 3.45 -3.79
CA VAL A 144 4.18 3.66 -5.14
C VAL A 144 3.28 4.68 -5.82
N THR A 145 3.89 5.72 -6.37
CA THR A 145 3.25 6.67 -7.27
C THR A 145 3.70 6.34 -8.68
N TYR A 146 2.76 5.86 -9.50
CA TYR A 146 2.98 5.58 -10.92
C TYR A 146 2.53 6.77 -11.76
N ARG A 147 3.29 7.13 -12.79
CA ARG A 147 3.00 8.27 -13.69
C ARG A 147 3.07 7.90 -15.17
N GLY A 148 3.22 6.61 -15.46
CA GLY A 148 3.36 6.08 -16.82
C GLY A 148 4.60 5.20 -17.01
N PRO A 149 4.88 4.80 -18.25
CA PRO A 149 5.90 3.81 -18.58
C PRO A 149 7.28 4.17 -18.03
N SER A 150 7.85 3.31 -17.18
CA SER A 150 9.13 3.51 -16.51
C SER A 150 9.22 4.74 -15.58
N GLU A 151 8.10 5.43 -15.31
CA GLU A 151 8.05 6.61 -14.47
C GLU A 151 7.26 6.32 -13.18
N PHE A 152 7.99 6.08 -12.10
CA PHE A 152 7.39 5.87 -10.79
C PHE A 152 8.37 6.22 -9.66
N ASP A 153 7.81 6.52 -8.49
CA ASP A 153 8.56 6.68 -7.25
C ASP A 153 7.97 5.78 -6.18
N THR A 154 8.81 5.26 -5.29
CA THR A 154 8.37 4.48 -4.14
C THR A 154 8.86 5.14 -2.86
N HIS A 155 7.95 5.34 -1.92
CA HIS A 155 8.24 5.91 -0.61
C HIS A 155 7.94 4.90 0.50
N ALA A 156 8.85 4.78 1.46
CA ALA A 156 8.55 4.09 2.71
C ALA A 156 7.59 4.93 3.56
N ARG A 157 6.44 4.36 3.89
CA ARG A 157 5.42 5.01 4.74
C ARG A 157 5.49 4.50 6.18
N TYR A 158 5.93 3.27 6.37
CA TYR A 158 6.08 2.64 7.68
C TYR A 158 7.15 1.56 7.61
N GLN A 159 8.03 1.49 8.62
CA GLN A 159 8.94 0.37 8.82
C GLN A 159 9.13 0.11 10.31
N ARG A 160 9.08 -1.16 10.71
CA ARG A 160 9.28 -1.57 12.09
C ARG A 160 9.91 -2.94 12.17
N THR A 161 11.04 -3.04 12.87
CA THR A 161 11.61 -4.33 13.27
C THR A 161 10.67 -5.00 14.28
N LEU A 162 10.41 -6.28 14.06
CA LEU A 162 9.57 -7.12 14.89
C LEU A 162 10.44 -8.08 15.71
N ASP A 163 9.90 -8.54 16.83
CA ASP A 163 10.45 -9.71 17.52
C ASP A 163 9.81 -10.96 16.90
N PRO A 164 10.58 -11.82 16.21
CA PRO A 164 10.03 -13.01 15.56
C PRO A 164 9.47 -14.02 16.58
N THR A 165 9.83 -13.92 17.86
CA THR A 165 9.28 -14.76 18.93
C THR A 165 7.94 -14.26 19.45
N GLY A 166 7.57 -13.02 19.12
CA GLY A 166 6.34 -12.36 19.56
C GLY A 166 5.13 -12.60 18.65
N GLU A 167 5.25 -13.40 17.58
CA GLU A 167 4.14 -13.67 16.68
C GLU A 167 3.09 -14.56 17.34
N LEU A 168 1.99 -13.92 17.74
CA LEU A 168 0.78 -14.60 18.23
C LEU A 168 -0.23 -14.71 17.09
N ALA A 169 0.05 -15.56 16.10
CA ALA A 169 -0.91 -15.81 15.02
C ALA A 169 -2.12 -16.58 15.58
N SER A 170 -3.34 -16.08 15.33
CA SER A 170 -4.52 -16.94 15.39
C SER A 170 -4.44 -17.95 14.25
N PRO A 171 -4.68 -19.26 14.47
CA PRO A 171 -4.71 -20.22 13.39
C PRO A 171 -5.83 -19.84 12.42
N THR A 172 -5.46 -19.32 11.25
CA THR A 172 -6.38 -19.21 10.12
C THR A 172 -6.41 -20.59 9.46
N LEU A 173 -7.28 -21.45 9.96
CA LEU A 173 -7.69 -22.63 9.21
C LEU A 173 -8.50 -22.15 7.98
N PRO A 174 -8.20 -22.68 6.78
CA PRO A 174 -8.98 -22.40 5.57
C PRO A 174 -10.40 -22.97 5.62
#